data_AF-A0A1Q6WEY9-F1
#
_entry.id   AF-A0A1Q6WEY9-F1
#
_cell.length_a   1.000
_cell.length_b   1.000
_cell.length_c   1.000
_cell.angle_alpha   90.00
_cell.angle_beta   90.00
_cell.angle_gamma   90.00
#
_symmetry.space_group_name_H-M   'P 1'
#
loop_
_entity.id
_entity.type
_entity.pdbx_description
1 polymer ?
#
loop_
_entity_poly.entity_id
_entity_poly.type
_entity_poly.pdbx_seq_one_letter_code
_entity_poly.pdbx_strand_id
1 'polypeptide(L)'
;MFLLRPRREGWVIDGTVGMGGHAAALLETAPASVRLLGLDVDPEALERSRARLAGFGDRVTLAHASFRDVAATAAAHEITRAESILLDLGVSSEQLEASGRGFSFQADEPLDMRLDPTTGPPATALLDRLPEPELTRVLTEYGDERQARRIARAI
;
A
#
# COMPACT_ATOMS: atom_id res chain seq x y z
N MET A 1 -14.49 10.14 12.14
CA MET A 1 -15.45 10.60 11.11
C MET A 1 -14.90 10.19 9.75
N PHE A 2 -15.54 9.26 9.04
CA PHE A 2 -15.10 8.88 7.69
C PHE A 2 -15.49 10.00 6.70
N LEU A 3 -14.50 10.64 6.07
CA LEU A 3 -14.71 11.82 5.21
C LEU A 3 -15.35 11.47 3.85
N LEU A 4 -15.13 10.26 3.34
CA LEU A 4 -15.69 9.78 2.08
C LEU A 4 -17.08 9.16 2.31
N ARG A 5 -18.13 9.82 1.79
CA ARG A 5 -19.50 9.30 1.83
C ARG A 5 -20.10 9.30 0.43
N PRO A 6 -19.83 8.28 -0.39
CA PRO A 6 -20.49 8.14 -1.68
C PRO A 6 -22.01 8.04 -1.46
N ARG A 7 -22.76 9.00 -2.01
CA ARG A 7 -24.23 9.09 -1.82
C ARG A 7 -25.04 8.64 -3.04
N ARG A 8 -24.37 8.27 -4.12
CA ARG A 8 -24.97 7.86 -5.39
C ARG A 8 -24.29 6.59 -5.87
N GLU A 9 -24.91 5.94 -6.85
CA GLU A 9 -24.29 4.82 -7.56
C GLU A 9 -22.95 5.22 -8.17
N GLY A 10 -22.02 4.26 -8.26
CA GLY A 10 -20.74 4.48 -8.91
C GLY A 10 -19.60 3.75 -8.23
N TRP A 11 -18.40 4.00 -8.76
CA TRP A 11 -17.17 3.39 -8.31
C TRP A 11 -16.44 4.27 -7.31
N VAL A 12 -16.01 3.65 -6.21
CA VAL A 12 -14.96 4.18 -5.35
C VAL A 12 -13.69 3.41 -5.66
N ILE A 13 -12.57 4.13 -5.73
CA ILE A 13 -11.26 3.51 -5.82
C ILE A 13 -10.54 3.70 -4.49
N ASP A 14 -10.04 2.61 -3.92
CA ASP A 14 -9.09 2.64 -2.81
C ASP A 14 -7.73 2.22 -3.35
N GLY A 15 -6.82 3.17 -3.56
CA GLY A 15 -5.53 2.91 -4.19
C GLY A 15 -4.52 2.23 -3.27
N THR A 16 -4.85 2.11 -1.98
CA THR A 16 -4.01 1.52 -0.93
C THR A 16 -4.92 0.70 -0.03
N VAL A 17 -5.65 -0.24 -0.63
CA VAL A 17 -6.72 -0.98 0.07
C VAL A 17 -6.18 -1.69 1.30
N GLY A 18 -4.90 -2.06 1.29
CA GLY A 18 -4.20 -2.71 2.38
C GLY A 18 -5.01 -3.89 2.87
N MET A 19 -5.29 -3.88 4.17
CA MET A 19 -6.05 -4.92 4.85
C MET A 19 -7.58 -4.78 4.69
N GLY A 20 -8.07 -3.80 3.92
CA GLY A 20 -9.49 -3.58 3.65
C GLY A 20 -10.26 -2.88 4.76
N GLY A 21 -9.60 -2.25 5.74
CA GLY A 21 -10.25 -1.59 6.87
C GLY A 21 -11.10 -0.38 6.45
N HIS A 22 -10.52 0.53 5.66
CA HIS A 22 -11.23 1.68 5.11
C HIS A 22 -12.31 1.26 4.11
N ALA A 23 -11.99 0.32 3.22
CA ALA A 23 -12.92 -0.28 2.28
C ALA A 23 -14.17 -0.88 2.96
N ALA A 24 -14.00 -1.65 4.03
CA ALA A 24 -15.10 -2.25 4.76
C ALA A 24 -16.00 -1.18 5.40
N ALA A 25 -15.40 -0.23 6.13
CA ALA A 25 -16.14 0.87 6.77
C ALA A 25 -16.92 1.72 5.75
N LEU A 26 -16.36 1.91 4.56
CA LEU A 26 -17.05 2.57 3.45
C LEU A 26 -18.25 1.73 2.96
N LEU A 27 -18.05 0.45 2.66
CA LEU A 27 -19.08 -0.41 2.07
C LEU A 27 -20.23 -0.74 3.03
N GLU A 28 -19.97 -0.76 4.34
CA GLU A 28 -20.96 -0.90 5.41
C GLU A 28 -21.99 0.24 5.43
N THR A 29 -21.55 1.46 5.10
CA THR A 29 -22.39 2.67 5.17
C THR A 29 -22.84 3.18 3.81
N ALA A 30 -22.22 2.71 2.72
CA ALA A 30 -22.54 3.10 1.36
C ALA A 30 -23.78 2.35 0.82
N PRO A 31 -24.56 2.99 -0.08
CA PRO A 31 -25.63 2.30 -0.82
C PRO A 31 -25.14 1.05 -1.54
N ALA A 32 -26.01 0.05 -1.71
CA ALA A 32 -25.68 -1.21 -2.40
C ALA A 32 -25.22 -1.03 -3.86
N SER A 33 -25.57 0.10 -4.48
CA SER A 33 -25.13 0.48 -5.83
C SER A 33 -23.71 1.05 -5.90
N VAL A 34 -23.05 1.25 -4.76
CA VAL A 34 -21.63 1.62 -4.71
C VAL A 34 -20.77 0.37 -4.83
N ARG A 35 -19.83 0.42 -5.77
CA ARG A 35 -18.82 -0.61 -6.02
C ARG A 35 -17.43 -0.08 -5.67
N LEU A 36 -16.53 -0.97 -5.30
CA LEU A 36 -15.16 -0.69 -4.90
C LEU A 36 -14.19 -1.36 -5.87
N LEU A 37 -13.21 -0.59 -6.35
CA LEU A 37 -11.96 -1.11 -6.89
C LEU A 37 -10.83 -0.84 -5.88
N GLY A 38 -10.33 -1.88 -5.22
CA GLY A 38 -9.22 -1.80 -4.27
C GLY A 38 -7.91 -2.22 -4.94
N LEU A 39 -6.87 -1.40 -4.82
CA LEU A 39 -5.52 -1.69 -5.32
C LEU A 39 -4.58 -1.85 -4.14
N ASP A 40 -3.69 -2.83 -4.23
CA ASP A 40 -2.48 -2.87 -3.41
C ASP A 40 -1.33 -3.49 -4.22
N VAL A 41 -0.11 -3.18 -3.81
CA VAL A 41 1.11 -3.82 -4.34
C VAL A 41 1.55 -5.00 -3.48
N ASP A 42 0.94 -5.16 -2.31
CA ASP A 42 1.24 -6.24 -1.39
C ASP A 42 0.25 -7.41 -1.58
N PRO A 43 0.70 -8.56 -2.11
CA PRO A 43 -0.18 -9.71 -2.35
C PRO A 43 -0.74 -10.30 -1.04
N GLU A 44 -0.02 -10.19 0.08
CA GLU A 44 -0.53 -10.66 1.38
C GLU A 44 -1.66 -9.74 1.87
N ALA A 45 -1.49 -8.43 1.75
CA ALA A 45 -2.52 -7.47 2.11
C ALA A 45 -3.80 -7.71 1.29
N LEU A 46 -3.67 -7.97 -0.02
CA LEU A 46 -4.81 -8.28 -0.89
C LEU A 46 -5.55 -9.56 -0.50
N GLU A 47 -4.83 -10.63 -0.12
CA GLU A 47 -5.47 -11.86 0.31
C GLU A 47 -6.31 -11.64 1.58
N ARG A 48 -5.76 -10.89 2.54
CA ARG A 48 -6.47 -10.57 3.77
C ARG A 48 -7.62 -9.59 3.54
N SER A 49 -7.46 -8.63 2.63
CA SER A 49 -8.53 -7.74 2.17
C SER A 49 -9.67 -8.53 1.52
N ARG A 50 -9.35 -9.52 0.68
CA ARG A 50 -10.33 -10.42 0.06
C ARG A 50 -11.14 -11.16 1.12
N ALA A 51 -10.48 -11.71 2.14
CA ALA A 51 -11.16 -12.39 3.23
C ALA A 51 -12.08 -11.44 4.02
N ARG A 52 -11.60 -10.23 4.38
CA ARG A 52 -12.39 -9.22 5.10
C ARG A 52 -13.60 -8.73 4.30
N LEU A 53 -13.45 -8.56 2.99
CA LEU A 53 -14.46 -7.96 2.12
C LEU A 53 -15.40 -8.98 1.46
N ALA A 54 -15.23 -10.27 1.73
CA ALA A 54 -16.02 -11.35 1.12
C ALA A 54 -17.54 -11.16 1.25
N GLY A 55 -18.01 -10.59 2.38
CA GLY A 55 -19.42 -10.32 2.63
C GLY A 55 -20.07 -9.29 1.69
N PHE A 56 -19.28 -8.51 0.95
CA PHE A 56 -19.80 -7.51 -0.01
C PHE A 56 -19.98 -8.06 -1.43
N GLY A 57 -19.53 -9.29 -1.71
CA GLY A 57 -19.71 -9.98 -2.98
C GLY A 57 -19.23 -9.16 -4.19
N ASP A 58 -20.04 -9.13 -5.25
CA ASP A 58 -19.72 -8.51 -6.55
C ASP A 58 -19.55 -6.99 -6.51
N ARG A 59 -19.77 -6.36 -5.34
CA ARG A 59 -19.47 -4.95 -5.11
C ARG A 59 -17.97 -4.69 -5.02
N VAL A 60 -17.14 -5.71 -4.84
CA VAL A 60 -15.70 -5.55 -4.60
C VAL A 60 -14.87 -6.20 -5.70
N THR A 61 -14.01 -5.38 -6.31
CA THR A 61 -12.94 -5.82 -7.19
C THR A 61 -11.60 -5.49 -6.53
N LEU A 62 -10.69 -6.46 -6.45
CA LEU A 62 -9.34 -6.26 -5.92
C LEU A 62 -8.30 -6.52 -7.01
N ALA A 63 -7.32 -5.63 -7.13
CA ALA A 63 -6.26 -5.69 -8.13
C ALA A 63 -4.88 -5.58 -7.49
N HIS A 64 -3.97 -6.48 -7.88
CA HIS A 64 -2.55 -6.36 -7.58
C HIS A 64 -1.91 -5.35 -8.53
N ALA A 65 -1.84 -4.10 -8.10
CA ALA A 65 -1.42 -2.96 -8.91
C ALA A 65 -0.99 -1.80 -7.99
N SER A 66 -0.05 -0.98 -8.46
CA SER A 66 0.30 0.24 -7.71
C SER A 66 -0.71 1.34 -7.95
N PHE A 67 -0.93 2.20 -6.95
CA PHE A 67 -1.79 3.37 -7.10
C PHE A 67 -1.31 4.32 -8.22
N ARG A 68 -0.04 4.24 -8.63
CA ARG A 68 0.48 5.02 -9.78
C ARG A 68 -0.19 4.63 -11.10
N ASP A 69 -0.69 3.39 -11.16
CA ASP A 69 -1.29 2.79 -12.34
C ASP A 69 -2.83 2.85 -12.29
N VAL A 70 -3.40 3.59 -11.32
CA VAL A 70 -4.84 3.61 -11.02
C VAL A 70 -5.72 3.82 -12.25
N ALA A 71 -5.33 4.71 -13.17
CA ALA A 71 -6.09 4.98 -14.38
C ALA A 71 -6.09 3.77 -15.34
N ALA A 72 -4.94 3.11 -15.51
CA ALA A 72 -4.81 1.93 -16.36
C ALA A 72 -5.55 0.74 -15.75
N THR A 73 -5.41 0.53 -14.43
CA THR A 73 -6.14 -0.52 -13.70
C THR A 73 -7.65 -0.32 -13.75
N ALA A 74 -8.13 0.91 -13.54
CA ALA A 74 -9.55 1.23 -13.67
C ALA A 74 -10.07 0.93 -15.09
N ALA A 75 -9.35 1.35 -16.13
CA ALA A 75 -9.72 1.08 -17.51
C ALA A 75 -9.78 -0.43 -17.83
N ALA A 76 -8.85 -1.22 -17.30
CA ALA A 76 -8.83 -2.68 -17.45
C ALA A 76 -10.05 -3.37 -16.80
N HIS A 77 -10.70 -2.71 -15.84
CA HIS A 77 -11.94 -3.15 -15.21
C HIS A 77 -13.19 -2.44 -15.77
N GLU A 78 -13.07 -1.79 -16.93
CA GLU A 78 -14.17 -1.06 -17.60
C GLU A 78 -14.73 0.11 -16.75
N ILE A 79 -13.92 0.64 -15.84
CA ILE A 79 -14.27 1.78 -14.99
C ILE A 79 -13.80 3.06 -15.67
N THR A 80 -14.74 3.80 -16.23
CA THR A 80 -14.48 5.07 -16.93
C THR A 80 -14.53 6.29 -16.00
N ARG A 81 -15.14 6.15 -14.83
CA ARG A 81 -15.27 7.23 -13.83
C ARG A 81 -15.34 6.66 -12.41
N ALA A 82 -14.54 7.24 -11.52
CA ALA A 82 -14.67 7.08 -10.08
C ALA A 82 -15.41 8.28 -9.49
N GLU A 83 -16.33 8.03 -8.57
CA GLU A 83 -16.97 9.07 -7.75
C GLU A 83 -16.05 9.56 -6.64
N SER A 84 -15.13 8.71 -6.19
CA SER A 84 -14.16 9.05 -5.15
C SER A 84 -12.92 8.17 -5.24
N ILE A 85 -11.77 8.72 -4.84
CA ILE A 85 -10.51 8.00 -4.72
C ILE A 85 -9.96 8.23 -3.31
N LEU A 86 -9.56 7.14 -2.64
CA LEU A 86 -8.87 7.15 -1.35
C LEU A 86 -7.42 6.71 -1.56
N LEU A 87 -6.50 7.41 -0.92
CA LEU A 87 -5.10 7.03 -0.77
C LEU A 87 -4.71 7.24 0.69
N ASP A 88 -4.33 6.16 1.35
CA ASP A 88 -3.77 6.13 2.70
C ASP A 88 -2.29 5.76 2.59
N LEU A 89 -1.45 6.79 2.54
CA LEU A 89 -0.03 6.63 2.28
C LEU A 89 0.72 6.32 3.57
N GLY A 90 1.44 5.21 3.58
CA GLY A 90 2.25 4.79 4.71
C GLY A 90 2.47 3.29 4.70
N VAL A 91 3.00 2.79 5.81
CA VAL A 91 3.07 1.36 6.11
C VAL A 91 1.98 1.01 7.11
N SER A 92 1.36 -0.15 6.92
CA SER A 92 0.35 -0.65 7.87
C SER A 92 0.99 -1.20 9.14
N SER A 93 0.24 -1.24 10.24
CA SER A 93 0.69 -1.89 11.50
C SER A 93 1.06 -3.35 11.28
N GLU A 94 0.31 -4.07 10.43
CA GLU A 94 0.63 -5.47 10.08
C GLU A 94 1.99 -5.58 9.38
N GLN A 95 2.30 -4.65 8.47
CA GLN A 95 3.60 -4.62 7.82
C GLN A 95 4.73 -4.38 8.82
N LEU A 96 4.52 -3.54 9.83
CA LEU A 96 5.49 -3.27 10.90
C LEU A 96 5.65 -4.44 11.89
N GLU A 97 4.57 -5.14 12.21
CA GLU A 97 4.55 -6.08 13.35
C GLU A 97 4.60 -7.56 12.94
N ALA A 98 4.11 -7.92 11.75
CA ALA A 98 3.83 -9.31 11.40
C ALA A 98 4.35 -9.75 10.03
N SER A 99 4.83 -8.83 9.19
CA SER A 99 5.22 -9.20 7.82
C SER A 99 6.51 -10.01 7.72
N GLY A 100 7.38 -9.98 8.74
CA GLY A 100 8.67 -10.67 8.65
C GLY A 100 9.61 -10.06 7.59
N ARG A 101 9.37 -8.82 7.17
CA ARG A 101 10.11 -8.15 6.07
C ARG A 101 11.05 -7.05 6.54
N GLY A 102 11.25 -6.86 7.84
CA GLY A 102 12.21 -5.90 8.35
C GLY A 102 11.79 -4.44 8.19
N PHE A 103 10.48 -4.16 8.20
CA PHE A 103 9.97 -2.78 8.28
C PHE A 103 10.14 -2.16 9.67
N SER A 104 10.26 -3.01 10.70
CA SER A 104 10.50 -2.60 12.08
C SER A 104 11.88 -3.05 12.52
N PHE A 105 12.55 -2.21 13.32
CA PHE A 105 13.80 -2.55 14.00
C PHE A 105 13.56 -3.19 15.38
N GLN A 106 12.31 -3.46 15.76
CA GLN A 106 11.96 -4.06 17.06
C GLN A 106 12.19 -5.56 17.10
N ALA A 107 12.17 -6.23 15.95
CA ALA A 107 12.41 -7.66 15.80
C ALA A 107 13.61 -7.90 14.87
N ASP A 108 14.28 -9.04 15.05
CA ASP A 108 15.34 -9.49 14.16
C ASP A 108 14.72 -10.20 12.95
N GLU A 109 14.56 -9.45 11.85
CA GLU A 109 13.90 -9.89 10.63
C GLU A 109 14.82 -9.68 9.41
N PRO A 110 14.63 -10.45 8.31
CA PRO A 110 15.30 -10.17 7.06
C PRO A 110 15.05 -8.72 6.61
N LEU A 111 16.14 -7.99 6.30
CA LEU A 111 16.06 -6.61 5.83
C LEU A 111 15.61 -6.55 4.35
N ASP A 112 14.32 -6.79 4.13
CA ASP A 112 13.67 -6.78 2.82
C ASP A 112 13.06 -5.40 2.52
N MET A 113 12.15 -4.92 3.37
CA MET A 113 11.43 -3.64 3.28
C MET A 113 10.63 -3.39 2.00
N ARG A 114 10.45 -4.38 1.11
CA ARG A 114 9.59 -4.22 -0.06
C ARG A 114 8.12 -4.37 0.31
N LEU A 115 7.30 -3.39 -0.06
CA LEU A 115 5.84 -3.50 0.00
C LEU A 115 5.35 -4.58 -0.98
N ASP A 116 5.92 -4.60 -2.18
CA ASP A 116 5.74 -5.66 -3.18
C ASP A 116 6.95 -6.59 -3.19
N PRO A 117 6.87 -7.79 -2.58
CA PRO A 117 7.96 -8.74 -2.58
C PRO A 117 8.19 -9.41 -3.96
N THR A 118 7.27 -9.21 -4.92
CA THR A 118 7.33 -9.83 -6.26
C THR A 118 8.21 -9.05 -7.24
N THR A 119 8.55 -7.80 -6.92
CA THR A 119 9.36 -6.93 -7.77
C THR A 119 10.47 -6.21 -6.99
N GLY A 120 11.50 -5.75 -7.70
CA GLY A 120 12.59 -4.95 -7.12
C GLY A 120 13.54 -5.70 -6.17
N PRO A 121 14.70 -5.10 -5.86
CA PRO A 121 15.65 -5.65 -4.90
C PRO A 121 15.21 -5.39 -3.44
N PRO A 122 15.52 -6.30 -2.49
CA PRO A 122 15.35 -6.02 -1.07
C PRO A 122 16.31 -4.93 -0.59
N ALA A 123 16.02 -4.33 0.56
CA ALA A 123 16.84 -3.29 1.18
C ALA A 123 18.28 -3.76 1.45
N THR A 124 18.48 -5.01 1.90
CA THR A 124 19.80 -5.67 1.97
C THR A 124 20.62 -5.48 0.71
N ALA A 125 20.05 -5.79 -0.46
CA ALA A 125 20.74 -5.67 -1.74
C ALA A 125 21.03 -4.21 -2.15
N LEU A 126 20.27 -3.25 -1.62
CA LEU A 126 20.58 -1.83 -1.78
C LEU A 126 21.78 -1.44 -0.91
N LEU A 127 21.80 -1.84 0.36
CA LEU A 127 22.93 -1.55 1.26
C LEU A 127 24.24 -2.16 0.73
N ASP A 128 24.19 -3.37 0.19
CA ASP A 128 25.38 -4.05 -0.36
C ASP A 128 25.95 -3.37 -1.62
N ARG A 129 25.18 -2.54 -2.32
CA ARG A 129 25.52 -2.02 -3.66
C ARG A 129 25.66 -0.50 -3.73
N LEU A 130 24.93 0.24 -2.90
CA LEU A 130 24.91 1.70 -2.98
C LEU A 130 26.22 2.26 -2.40
N PRO A 131 26.92 3.16 -3.12
CA PRO A 131 28.11 3.79 -2.58
C PRO A 131 27.75 4.76 -1.44
N GLU A 132 28.69 5.01 -0.51
CA GLU A 132 28.49 5.91 0.65
C GLU A 132 27.82 7.26 0.31
N PRO A 133 28.17 7.97 -0.79
CA PRO A 133 27.50 9.22 -1.15
C PRO A 133 26.01 9.04 -1.48
N GLU A 134 25.64 7.91 -2.08
CA GLU A 134 24.26 7.61 -2.44
C GLU A 134 23.44 7.19 -1.22
N LEU A 135 24.02 6.40 -0.31
CA LEU A 135 23.43 6.12 1.00
C LEU A 135 23.20 7.41 1.80
N THR A 136 24.19 8.32 1.79
CA THR A 136 24.05 9.63 2.44
C THR A 136 22.91 10.43 1.83
N ARG A 137 22.76 10.42 0.49
CA ARG A 137 21.65 11.09 -0.21
C ARG A 137 20.31 10.54 0.23
N VAL A 138 20.13 9.21 0.18
CA VAL A 138 18.89 8.52 0.57
C VAL A 138 18.48 8.87 2.01
N LEU A 139 19.42 8.77 2.96
CA LEU A 139 19.15 9.07 4.38
C LEU A 139 18.83 10.56 4.62
N THR A 140 19.42 11.45 3.85
CA THR A 140 19.14 12.90 3.94
C THR A 140 17.79 13.24 3.33
N GLU A 141 17.53 12.77 2.11
CA GLU A 141 16.36 13.18 1.30
C GLU A 141 15.06 12.50 1.75
N TYR A 142 15.12 11.23 2.14
CA TYR A 142 13.93 10.45 2.52
C TYR A 142 13.83 10.18 4.03
N GLY A 143 14.93 10.33 4.77
CA GLY A 143 14.98 10.09 6.21
C GLY A 143 15.06 11.35 7.07
N ASP A 144 15.23 12.54 6.47
CA ASP A 144 15.51 13.79 7.18
C ASP A 144 16.66 13.66 8.23
N GLU A 145 17.64 12.78 7.96
CA GLU A 145 18.62 12.34 8.95
C GLU A 145 19.86 13.27 9.00
N ARG A 146 19.99 14.00 10.11
CA ARG A 146 21.08 14.97 10.34
C ARG A 146 22.48 14.34 10.38
N GLN A 147 22.57 13.07 10.72
CA GLN A 147 23.80 12.29 10.79
C GLN A 147 23.98 11.36 9.58
N ALA A 148 23.29 11.61 8.47
CA ALA A 148 23.25 10.74 7.29
C ALA A 148 24.64 10.26 6.85
N ARG A 149 25.62 11.18 6.76
CA ARG A 149 27.00 10.83 6.37
C ARG A 149 27.69 9.89 7.38
N ARG A 150 27.45 10.09 8.68
CA ARG A 150 28.03 9.24 9.73
C ARG A 150 27.44 7.83 9.68
N ILE A 151 26.14 7.74 9.44
CA ILE A 151 25.42 6.46 9.34
C ILE A 151 25.82 5.73 8.06
N ALA A 152 25.82 6.42 6.91
CA ALA A 152 26.22 5.84 5.62
C ALA A 152 27.64 5.29 5.60
N ARG A 153 28.56 5.86 6.39
CA ARG A 153 29.95 5.36 6.52
C ARG A 153 30.06 4.15 7.45
N ALA A 154 29.08 3.95 8.34
CA ALA A 154 29.05 2.86 9.30
C ALA A 154 28.31 1.62 8.77
N ILE A 155 27.43 1.82 7.79
CA ILE A 155 26.87 0.80 6.90
C ILE A 155 27.97 0.36 5.94
#